data_AF-A0A966NFH2-F1
#
_entry.id   AF-A0A966NFH2-F1
#
_cell.length_a   1.000
_cell.length_b   1.000
_cell.length_c   1.000
_cell.angle_alpha   90.00
_cell.angle_beta   90.00
_cell.angle_gamma   90.00
#
_symmetry.space_group_name_H-M   'P 1'
#
loop_
_entity.id
_entity.type
_entity.pdbx_description
1 polymer ?
#
loop_
_entity_poly.entity_id
_entity_poly.type
_entity_poly.pdbx_seq_one_letter_code
_entity_poly.pdbx_strand_id
1 'polypeptide(L)'
;MILLYINAVFGALSFTAITLALAAGQAGAAFGIANEKRWGYILGIVVALVGLLPFAMYILGSGVGSILDLQLLISLIFPVALFALLIHPQSRDYQRIWFS
;
A
#
# COMPACT_ATOMS: atom_id res chain seq x y z
N MET A 1 8.55 -6.61 2.53
CA MET A 1 9.35 -5.44 2.10
C MET A 1 9.36 -5.25 0.59
N ILE A 2 9.74 -6.25 -0.21
CA ILE A 2 9.87 -6.10 -1.67
C ILE A 2 8.60 -5.56 -2.36
N LEU A 3 7.42 -5.95 -1.87
CA LEU A 3 6.14 -5.49 -2.39
C LEU A 3 5.89 -3.98 -2.23
N LEU A 4 6.41 -3.33 -1.18
CA LEU A 4 6.29 -1.87 -1.00
C LEU A 4 7.11 -1.13 -2.06
N TYR A 5 8.32 -1.61 -2.36
CA TYR A 5 9.15 -1.03 -3.41
C TYR A 5 8.55 -1.22 -4.79
N ILE A 6 8.01 -2.41 -5.07
CA ILE A 6 7.34 -2.70 -6.35
C ILE A 6 6.10 -1.81 -6.52
N ASN A 7 5.26 -1.69 -5.50
CA ASN A 7 4.08 -0.82 -5.56
C ASN A 7 4.46 0.67 -5.71
N ALA A 8 5.52 1.13 -5.03
CA ALA A 8 6.00 2.50 -5.17
C ALA A 8 6.45 2.81 -6.61
N VAL A 9 7.11 1.86 -7.28
CA VAL A 9 7.50 2.00 -8.70
C VAL A 9 6.27 2.06 -9.61
N PHE A 10 5.30 1.15 -9.42
CA PHE A 10 4.07 1.16 -10.21
C PHE A 10 3.20 2.40 -9.97
N GLY A 11 3.16 2.92 -8.75
CA GLY A 11 2.48 4.19 -8.44
C GLY A 11 3.18 5.40 -9.06
N ALA A 12 4.52 5.43 -9.05
CA ALA A 12 5.29 6.54 -9.61
C ALA A 12 5.14 6.69 -11.14
N LEU A 13 4.83 5.60 -11.85
CA LEU A 13 4.57 5.60 -13.30
C LEU A 13 3.39 6.47 -13.74
N SER A 14 2.49 6.85 -12.81
CA SER A 14 1.40 7.78 -13.09
C SER A 14 1.83 9.25 -13.10
N PHE A 15 3.05 9.58 -12.61
CA PHE A 15 3.65 10.93 -12.55
C PHE A 15 2.79 12.04 -11.90
N THR A 16 1.74 11.70 -11.16
CA THR A 16 0.96 12.70 -10.41
C THR A 16 1.60 13.00 -9.06
N ALA A 17 1.45 14.24 -8.58
CA ALA A 17 2.00 14.64 -7.28
C ALA A 17 1.51 13.74 -6.13
N ILE A 18 0.26 13.27 -6.21
CA ILE A 18 -0.35 12.39 -5.21
C ILE A 18 0.28 10.98 -5.25
N THR A 19 0.46 10.39 -6.44
CA THR A 19 1.04 9.04 -6.54
C THR A 19 2.53 9.04 -6.20
N LEU A 20 3.26 10.14 -6.49
CA LEU A 20 4.65 10.33 -6.08
C LEU A 20 4.78 10.48 -4.55
N ALA A 21 3.90 11.24 -3.91
CA ALA A 21 3.86 11.36 -2.46
C ALA A 21 3.56 10.00 -1.78
N LEU A 22 2.66 9.21 -2.36
CA LEU A 22 2.37 7.84 -1.90
C LEU A 22 3.56 6.91 -2.09
N ALA A 23 4.24 6.96 -3.24
CA ALA A 23 5.45 6.17 -3.50
C ALA A 23 6.57 6.51 -2.50
N ALA A 24 6.79 7.80 -2.22
CA ALA A 24 7.74 8.25 -1.20
C ALA A 24 7.35 7.76 0.20
N GLY A 25 6.05 7.81 0.53
CA GLY A 25 5.52 7.25 1.78
C GLY A 25 5.74 5.73 1.89
N GLN A 26 5.50 4.97 0.82
CA GLN A 26 5.73 3.52 0.81
C GLN A 26 7.22 3.17 0.95
N ALA A 27 8.10 3.93 0.31
CA ALA A 27 9.55 3.78 0.46
C ALA A 27 10.01 4.10 1.89
N GLY A 28 9.48 5.18 2.49
CA GLY A 28 9.73 5.55 3.89
C GLY A 28 9.22 4.50 4.88
N ALA A 29 8.03 3.94 4.63
CA ALA A 29 7.50 2.83 5.40
C ALA A 29 8.41 1.60 5.29
N ALA A 30 8.79 1.21 4.08
CA ALA A 30 9.68 0.07 3.86
C ALA A 30 11.02 0.24 4.58
N PHE A 31 11.61 1.43 4.52
CA PHE A 31 12.83 1.77 5.24
C PHE A 31 12.64 1.70 6.76
N GLY A 32 11.54 2.24 7.29
CA GLY A 32 11.24 2.19 8.71
C GLY A 32 11.01 0.76 9.22
N ILE A 33 10.32 -0.08 8.45
CA ILE A 33 10.09 -1.48 8.82
C ILE A 33 11.38 -2.30 8.69
N ALA A 34 12.23 -2.00 7.71
CA ALA A 34 13.55 -2.63 7.57
C ALA A 34 14.51 -2.30 8.73
N ASN A 35 14.37 -1.10 9.33
CA ASN A 35 15.13 -0.69 10.50
C ASN A 35 14.42 -1.00 11.83
N GLU A 36 13.48 -1.93 11.84
CA GLU A 36 12.77 -2.39 13.03
C GLU A 36 12.05 -1.26 13.82
N LYS A 37 11.67 -0.17 13.15
CA LYS A 37 10.99 0.97 13.79
C LYS A 37 9.47 0.85 13.73
N ARG A 38 8.81 0.96 14.88
CA ARG A 38 7.34 0.91 15.00
C ARG A 38 6.62 1.96 14.14
N TRP A 39 7.22 3.14 13.96
CA TRP A 39 6.65 4.19 13.12
C TRP A 39 6.58 3.79 11.64
N GLY A 40 7.53 3.00 11.14
CA GLY A 40 7.51 2.52 9.76
C GLY A 40 6.32 1.63 9.44
N TYR A 41 5.88 0.83 10.42
CA TYR A 41 4.69 -0.02 10.28
C TYR A 41 3.40 0.78 10.27
N ILE A 42 3.26 1.75 11.19
CA ILE A 42 2.11 2.66 11.22
C ILE A 42 2.03 3.44 9.90
N LEU A 43 3.17 3.96 9.44
CA LEU A 43 3.27 4.67 8.16
C LEU A 43 2.89 3.75 7.00
N GLY A 44 3.35 2.50 6.99
CA GLY A 44 2.97 1.50 5.99
C GLY A 44 1.47 1.22 5.93
N ILE A 45 0.80 1.10 7.08
CA ILE A 45 -0.66 0.93 7.14
C ILE A 45 -1.38 2.17 6.60
N VAL A 46 -0.98 3.37 7.06
CA VAL A 46 -1.60 4.63 6.65
C VAL A 46 -1.46 4.82 5.14
N VAL A 47 -0.27 4.62 4.59
CA VAL A 47 -0.02 4.79 3.16
C VAL A 47 -0.74 3.73 2.32
N ALA A 48 -0.84 2.49 2.81
CA ALA A 48 -1.64 1.46 2.14
C ALA A 48 -3.13 1.81 2.11
N LEU A 49 -3.69 2.32 3.23
CA LEU A 49 -5.08 2.78 3.30
C LEU A 49 -5.34 3.96 2.35
N VAL A 50 -4.47 4.97 2.37
CA VAL A 50 -4.62 6.15 1.50
C VAL A 50 -4.47 5.75 0.02
N GLY A 51 -3.61 4.79 -0.30
CA GLY A 51 -3.48 4.26 -1.66
C GLY A 51 -4.73 3.56 -2.20
N LEU A 52 -5.63 3.08 -1.33
CA LEU A 52 -6.89 2.45 -1.73
C LEU A 52 -8.04 3.47 -1.93
N LEU A 53 -7.93 4.68 -1.39
CA LEU A 53 -8.99 5.71 -1.50
C LEU A 53 -9.37 6.07 -2.95
N PRO A 54 -8.43 6.29 -3.89
CA PRO A 54 -8.78 6.63 -5.27
C PRO A 54 -9.63 5.54 -5.95
N PHE A 55 -9.35 4.27 -5.64
CA PHE A 55 -10.11 3.14 -6.16
C PHE A 55 -11.51 3.07 -5.55
N ALA A 56 -11.63 3.30 -4.24
CA ALA A 56 -12.94 3.38 -3.58
C ALA A 56 -13.80 4.51 -4.18
N MET A 57 -13.21 5.69 -4.42
CA MET A 57 -13.90 6.82 -5.06
C MET A 57 -14.29 6.49 -6.50
N TYR A 58 -13.42 5.83 -7.26
CA TYR A 58 -13.72 5.41 -8.62
C TYR A 58 -14.92 4.45 -8.67
N ILE A 59 -14.96 3.43 -7.80
CA ILE A 59 -16.07 2.46 -7.73
C ILE A 59 -17.38 3.16 -7.33
N LEU A 60 -17.33 4.08 -6.36
CA LEU A 60 -18.52 4.85 -5.95
C LEU A 60 -19.05 5.76 -7.07
N GLY A 61 -18.17 6.33 -7.91
CA GLY A 61 -18.55 7.22 -9.01
C GLY A 61 -18.97 6.52 -10.30
N SER A 62 -18.45 5.32 -10.56
CA SER A 62 -18.70 4.55 -11.80
C SER A 62 -19.65 3.36 -11.63
N GLY A 63 -20.03 3.04 -10.40
CA GLY A 63 -20.91 1.94 -10.06
C GLY A 63 -20.19 0.59 -9.90
N VAL A 64 -20.84 -0.36 -9.22
CA VAL A 64 -20.26 -1.67 -8.84
C VAL A 64 -19.80 -2.52 -10.06
N GLY A 65 -20.32 -2.25 -11.25
CA GLY A 65 -19.92 -2.93 -12.49
C GLY A 65 -18.46 -2.65 -12.92
N SER A 66 -17.88 -1.53 -12.49
CA SER A 66 -16.50 -1.16 -12.84
C SER A 66 -15.44 -1.95 -12.06
N ILE A 67 -15.85 -2.75 -11.07
CA ILE A 67 -14.96 -3.65 -10.33
C ILE A 67 -14.42 -4.78 -11.24
N LEU A 68 -15.15 -5.12 -12.31
CA LEU A 68 -14.73 -6.10 -13.31
C LEU A 68 -13.78 -5.54 -14.38
N ASP A 69 -13.45 -4.24 -14.30
CA ASP A 69 -12.53 -3.62 -15.24
C ASP A 69 -11.11 -4.16 -15.02
N LEU A 70 -10.56 -4.81 -16.04
CA LEU A 70 -9.24 -5.47 -16.03
C LEU A 70 -8.13 -4.49 -15.63
N GLN A 71 -8.25 -3.23 -16.05
CA GLN A 71 -7.32 -2.16 -15.70
C GLN A 71 -7.30 -1.89 -14.19
N LEU A 72 -8.49 -1.86 -13.59
CA LEU A 72 -8.67 -1.62 -12.16
C LEU A 72 -8.17 -2.82 -11.37
N LEU A 73 -8.52 -4.04 -11.81
CA LEU A 73 -8.14 -5.29 -11.15
C LEU A 73 -6.61 -5.48 -11.06
N ILE A 74 -5.89 -5.24 -12.17
CA ILE A 74 -4.42 -5.30 -12.20
C ILE A 74 -3.80 -4.24 -11.29
N SER A 75 -4.37 -3.03 -11.31
CA SER A 75 -3.89 -1.92 -10.48
C SER A 75 -4.18 -2.11 -8.98
N LEU A 76 -5.21 -2.90 -8.64
CA LEU A 76 -5.58 -3.24 -7.26
C LEU A 76 -4.74 -4.36 -6.65
N ILE A 77 -4.20 -5.26 -7.48
CA ILE A 77 -3.61 -6.52 -7.00
C ILE A 77 -2.45 -6.28 -6.03
N PHE A 78 -1.59 -5.30 -6.34
CA PHE A 78 -0.44 -4.95 -5.51
C PHE A 78 -0.81 -4.21 -4.21
N PRO A 79 -1.64 -3.15 -4.22
CA PRO A 79 -2.02 -2.47 -2.99
C PRO A 79 -2.88 -3.35 -2.07
N VAL A 80 -3.77 -4.18 -2.63
CA VAL A 80 -4.58 -5.13 -1.83
C VAL A 80 -3.70 -6.21 -1.22
N ALA A 81 -2.77 -6.80 -1.98
CA ALA A 81 -1.82 -7.77 -1.44
C ALA A 81 -0.95 -7.16 -0.33
N LEU A 82 -0.53 -5.90 -0.48
CA LEU A 82 0.22 -5.18 0.55
C LEU A 82 -0.59 -4.99 1.83
N PHE A 83 -1.82 -4.48 1.70
CA PHE A 83 -2.71 -4.27 2.83
C PHE A 83 -3.00 -5.59 3.57
N ALA A 84 -3.29 -6.65 2.82
CA ALA A 84 -3.51 -7.99 3.37
C ALA A 84 -2.28 -8.49 4.14
N LEU A 85 -1.07 -8.36 3.58
CA LEU A 85 0.17 -8.80 4.22
C LEU A 85 0.53 -7.98 5.47
N LEU A 86 0.27 -6.68 5.48
CA LEU A 86 0.53 -5.83 6.65
C LEU A 86 -0.42 -6.13 7.81
N ILE A 87 -1.66 -6.53 7.52
CA ILE A 87 -2.67 -6.85 8.54
C ILE A 87 -2.61 -8.31 8.98
N HIS A 88 -2.03 -9.19 8.15
CA HIS A 88 -1.95 -10.61 8.43
C HIS A 88 -1.32 -10.89 9.82
N PRO A 89 -1.92 -11.75 10.67
CA PRO A 89 -1.42 -12.00 12.04
C PRO A 89 0.05 -12.43 12.09
N GLN A 90 0.52 -13.17 11.09
CA GLN A 90 1.93 -13.55 10.95
C GLN A 90 2.90 -12.36 10.87
N SER A 91 2.51 -11.23 10.28
CA SER A 91 3.35 -10.02 10.26
C SER A 91 3.27 -9.24 11.57
N ARG A 92 2.14 -9.32 12.30
CA ARG A 92 1.96 -8.72 13.63
C ARG A 92 2.78 -9.44 14.70
N ASP A 93 2.86 -10.77 14.64
CA ASP A 93 3.67 -11.55 15.59
C ASP A 93 5.17 -11.30 15.39
N TYR A 94 5.64 -11.21 14.14
CA TYR A 94 7.01 -10.75 13.85
C TYR A 94 7.26 -9.33 14.38
N GLN A 95 6.29 -8.44 14.20
CA GLN A 95 6.39 -7.08 14.71
C GLN A 95 6.55 -7.04 16.24
N ARG A 96 5.79 -7.86 16.94
CA ARG A 96 5.73 -7.88 18.40
C ARG A 96 7.03 -8.37 19.05
N ILE A 97 7.76 -9.25 18.36
CA ILE A 97 9.00 -9.85 18.85
C ILE A 97 10.21 -8.96 18.53
N TRP A 98 10.23 -8.34 17.35
CA TRP A 98 11.43 -7.63 16.85
C TRP A 98 11.36 -6.11 16.98
N PHE A 99 10.17 -5.51 17.02
CA PHE A 99 10.02 -4.06 17.12
C PHE A 99 9.81 -3.68 18.59
N SER A 100 10.90 -3.56 19.35
CA SER A 100 10.91 -3.07 20.74
C SER A 100 10.74 -1.56 20.83
#